data_AF-A0A2L0N361-F1
#
_entry.id   AF-A0A2L0N361-F1
#
_cell.length_a   1.000
_cell.length_b   1.000
_cell.length_c   1.000
_cell.angle_alpha   90.00
_cell.angle_beta   90.00
_cell.angle_gamma   90.00
#
_symmetry.space_group_name_H-M   'P 1'
#
loop_
_entity.id
_entity.type
_entity.pdbx_description
1 polymer ?
#
loop_
_entity_poly.entity_id
_entity_poly.type
_entity_poly.pdbx_seq_one_letter_code
_entity_poly.pdbx_strand_id
1 'polypeptide(L)'
;MDASSAAQDRSGRAPGGAEPAGARACPTDGGTEGGPDGGTERGTEEPDLEGLGLEQLRTLRRETLEQEADLSYLRRLLHGRMDILRAELDRRPGSAVRVAAGGEATAGGALLDRLPAILTDAPSTVRRSARHVTLGPPRGHQSQLEADELMGDVQLADLAAHPESELLAALDRLRAHEREVSGRRQLLLRTADGCSAEITRRYRDGEARVEDLLAGGPL
;
A
#
# COMPACT_ATOMS: atom_id res chain seq x y z
N MET A 1 -73.54 1.80 25.21
CA MET A 1 -73.41 3.27 25.29
C MET A 1 -71.94 3.55 25.01
N ASP A 2 -71.50 3.21 23.81
CA ASP A 2 -71.44 4.09 22.61
C ASP A 2 -70.09 4.80 22.61
N ALA A 3 -69.35 4.97 21.53
CA ALA A 3 -69.27 4.40 20.19
C ALA A 3 -68.09 5.17 19.58
N SER A 4 -67.33 4.52 18.68
CA SER A 4 -66.69 5.19 17.53
C SER A 4 -65.63 6.28 17.78
N SER A 5 -64.76 6.65 16.85
CA SER A 5 -64.24 6.11 15.61
C SER A 5 -63.37 7.23 15.03
N ALA A 6 -62.25 6.85 14.43
CA ALA A 6 -61.67 7.43 13.22
C ALA A 6 -61.13 8.88 13.17
N ALA A 7 -59.91 8.89 12.62
CA ALA A 7 -59.48 9.66 11.45
C ALA A 7 -58.81 11.03 11.64
N GLN A 8 -57.49 10.96 11.38
CA GLN A 8 -56.65 11.89 10.64
C GLN A 8 -57.38 12.97 9.81
N ASP A 9 -56.86 14.19 9.87
CA ASP A 9 -56.47 14.89 8.64
C ASP A 9 -55.22 15.74 8.84
N ARG A 10 -54.45 15.82 7.76
CA ARG A 10 -53.16 16.47 7.59
C ARG A 10 -53.36 17.97 7.29
N SER A 11 -52.26 18.71 7.44
CA SER A 11 -51.84 19.87 6.61
C SER A 11 -51.50 21.10 7.45
N GLY A 12 -50.27 21.61 7.28
CA GLY A 12 -50.01 23.04 7.53
C GLY A 12 -48.66 23.43 8.12
N ARG A 13 -47.62 23.44 7.28
CA ARG A 13 -46.71 24.60 7.08
C ARG A 13 -45.68 24.99 8.15
N ALA A 14 -44.40 24.86 7.78
CA ALA A 14 -43.32 25.88 7.80
C ALA A 14 -42.01 25.24 7.23
N PRO A 15 -40.88 25.97 7.04
CA PRO A 15 -40.64 27.14 6.18
C PRO A 15 -39.38 26.98 5.28
N GLY A 16 -39.20 27.91 4.32
CA GLY A 16 -37.90 28.54 4.05
C GLY A 16 -36.88 27.88 3.09
N GLY A 17 -36.43 28.69 2.13
CA GLY A 17 -35.16 28.55 1.37
C GLY A 17 -35.21 27.60 0.18
N ALA A 18 -34.60 27.84 -0.97
CA ALA A 18 -33.77 28.93 -1.46
C ALA A 18 -33.80 28.85 -3.00
N GLU A 19 -33.65 29.98 -3.68
CA GLU A 19 -33.53 30.06 -5.14
C GLU A 19 -32.24 29.39 -5.65
N PRO A 20 -32.27 28.86 -6.88
CA PRO A 20 -31.09 28.92 -7.72
C PRO A 20 -31.36 29.67 -9.04
N ALA A 21 -30.33 30.43 -9.39
CA ALA A 21 -30.22 31.29 -10.53
C ALA A 21 -30.16 30.54 -11.88
N GLY A 22 -30.69 31.20 -12.92
CA GLY A 22 -30.00 31.32 -14.20
C GLY A 22 -30.12 30.17 -15.20
N ALA A 23 -31.32 29.91 -15.73
CA ALA A 23 -31.47 29.20 -17.00
C ALA A 23 -31.48 30.22 -18.16
N ARG A 24 -30.38 30.31 -18.91
CA ARG A 24 -30.33 30.91 -20.24
C ARG A 24 -29.99 29.82 -21.25
N ALA A 25 -30.98 29.46 -22.06
CA ALA A 25 -30.82 28.64 -23.24
C ALA A 25 -30.40 29.49 -24.44
N CYS A 26 -29.56 28.93 -25.31
CA CYS A 26 -29.45 29.17 -26.77
C CYS A 26 -28.28 28.30 -27.32
N PRO A 27 -28.18 28.06 -28.65
CA PRO A 27 -28.88 27.03 -29.40
C PRO A 27 -27.91 25.95 -29.93
N THR A 28 -28.47 24.85 -30.43
CA THR A 28 -27.75 23.81 -31.17
C THR A 28 -27.55 24.25 -32.63
N ASP A 29 -26.31 24.20 -33.13
CA ASP A 29 -26.01 23.88 -34.53
C ASP A 29 -24.57 23.35 -34.65
N GLY A 30 -24.39 22.38 -35.55
CA GLY A 30 -23.30 21.40 -35.55
C GLY A 30 -21.93 21.84 -36.09
N GLY A 31 -20.99 20.89 -36.05
CA GLY A 31 -19.65 21.04 -36.61
C GLY A 31 -18.76 19.85 -36.27
N THR A 32 -18.71 18.88 -37.18
CA THR A 32 -17.77 17.77 -37.23
C THR A 32 -16.33 18.26 -37.30
N GLU A 33 -15.48 18.00 -36.30
CA GLU A 33 -14.02 17.97 -36.48
C GLU A 33 -13.40 16.91 -35.57
N GLY A 34 -12.65 15.99 -36.18
CA GLY A 34 -11.95 14.91 -35.52
C GLY A 34 -10.79 15.41 -34.67
N GLY A 35 -10.69 14.91 -33.45
CA GLY A 35 -9.47 14.91 -32.66
C GLY A 35 -8.96 13.47 -32.59
N PRO A 36 -7.66 13.21 -32.82
CA PRO A 36 -7.13 11.88 -32.72
C PRO A 36 -7.30 11.40 -31.27
N ASP A 37 -7.90 10.23 -31.17
CA ASP A 37 -7.94 9.39 -29.97
C ASP A 37 -6.50 8.97 -29.64
N GLY A 38 -5.76 9.92 -29.05
CA GLY A 38 -4.42 9.75 -28.54
C GLY A 38 -4.50 9.42 -27.07
N GLY A 39 -5.17 8.30 -26.75
CA GLY A 39 -4.93 7.61 -25.50
C GLY A 39 -3.46 7.21 -25.49
N THR A 40 -2.60 8.08 -24.95
CA THR A 40 -1.25 7.70 -24.56
C THR A 40 -1.43 6.70 -23.44
N GLU A 41 -1.56 5.43 -23.82
CA GLU A 41 -1.11 4.33 -23.00
C GLU A 41 0.28 4.76 -22.54
N ARG A 42 0.40 5.17 -21.27
CA ARG A 42 1.69 5.31 -20.61
C ARG A 42 2.23 3.89 -20.50
N GLY A 43 2.75 3.41 -21.63
CA GLY A 43 3.63 2.28 -21.71
C GLY A 43 4.66 2.50 -20.62
N THR A 44 4.89 1.45 -19.85
CA THR A 44 5.99 1.39 -18.91
C THR A 44 7.25 1.40 -19.76
N GLU A 45 7.66 2.58 -20.25
CA GLU A 45 8.90 2.76 -20.98
C GLU A 45 9.99 2.43 -19.96
N GLU A 46 10.55 1.23 -20.09
CA GLU A 46 11.76 0.90 -19.35
C GLU A 46 12.79 1.97 -19.71
N PRO A 47 13.38 2.64 -18.70
CA PRO A 47 14.31 3.73 -18.97
C PRO A 47 15.42 3.21 -19.88
N ASP A 48 15.80 3.98 -20.90
CA ASP A 48 16.97 3.65 -21.72
C ASP A 48 18.23 3.78 -20.87
N LEU A 49 18.66 2.65 -20.31
CA LEU A 49 19.81 2.58 -19.41
C LEU A 49 21.14 2.66 -20.17
N GLU A 50 21.16 2.25 -21.44
CA GLU A 50 22.38 2.26 -22.25
C GLU A 50 22.78 3.70 -22.61
N GLY A 51 21.80 4.56 -22.87
CA GLY A 51 22.01 5.98 -23.16
C GLY A 51 22.47 6.83 -21.96
N LEU A 52 22.37 6.32 -20.73
CA LEU A 52 22.75 7.08 -19.53
C LEU A 52 24.26 7.07 -19.28
N GLY A 53 24.82 8.17 -18.78
CA GLY A 53 26.17 8.22 -18.24
C GLY A 53 26.33 7.40 -16.96
N LEU A 54 27.57 7.00 -16.63
CA LEU A 54 27.83 6.14 -15.46
C LEU A 54 27.35 6.76 -14.14
N GLU A 55 27.55 8.07 -13.95
CA GLU A 55 27.06 8.78 -12.76
C GLU A 55 25.53 8.85 -12.72
N GLN A 56 24.88 9.05 -13.87
CA GLN A 56 23.42 9.07 -13.95
C GLN A 56 22.84 7.69 -13.60
N LEU A 57 23.45 6.60 -14.07
CA LEU A 57 23.09 5.23 -13.67
C LEU A 57 23.27 4.99 -12.18
N ARG A 58 24.38 5.49 -11.59
CA ARG A 58 24.63 5.36 -10.15
C ARG A 58 23.58 6.12 -9.34
N THR A 59 23.22 7.33 -9.74
CA THR A 59 22.16 8.14 -9.12
C THR A 59 20.80 7.46 -9.25
N LEU A 60 20.40 7.08 -10.46
CA LEU A 60 19.13 6.39 -10.71
C LEU A 60 19.01 5.11 -9.88
N ARG A 61 20.08 4.30 -9.83
CA ARG A 61 20.11 3.08 -9.00
C ARG A 61 19.93 3.41 -7.52
N ARG A 62 20.63 4.42 -6.99
CA ARG A 62 20.52 4.81 -5.57
C ARG A 62 19.09 5.26 -5.24
N GLU A 63 18.54 6.19 -6.01
CA GLU A 63 17.18 6.72 -5.81
C GLU A 63 16.12 5.60 -5.91
N THR A 64 16.25 4.72 -6.91
CA THR A 64 15.33 3.59 -7.09
C THR A 64 15.40 2.62 -5.91
N LEU A 65 16.60 2.33 -5.40
CA LEU A 65 16.78 1.44 -4.23
C LEU A 65 16.28 2.08 -2.93
N GLU A 66 16.39 3.39 -2.78
CA GLU A 66 15.81 4.11 -1.63
C GLU A 66 14.28 4.04 -1.66
N GLN A 67 13.66 4.30 -2.80
CA GLN A 67 12.21 4.13 -2.97
C GLN A 67 11.77 2.67 -2.77
N GLU A 68 12.57 1.69 -3.21
CA GLU A 68 12.30 0.26 -2.99
C GLU A 68 12.35 -0.10 -1.51
N ALA A 69 13.28 0.48 -0.76
CA ALA A 69 13.41 0.28 0.68
C ALA A 69 12.19 0.85 1.43
N ASP A 70 11.72 2.03 1.04
CA ASP A 70 10.51 2.64 1.59
C ASP A 70 9.27 1.74 1.37
N LEU A 71 9.08 1.22 0.15
CA LEU A 71 7.98 0.30 -0.15
C LEU A 71 8.15 -1.07 0.55
N SER A 72 9.39 -1.53 0.75
CA SER A 72 9.66 -2.75 1.53
C SER A 72 9.27 -2.58 3.00
N TYR A 73 9.47 -1.39 3.57
CA TYR A 73 9.00 -1.06 4.91
C TYR A 73 7.47 -1.13 4.99
N LEU A 74 6.77 -0.46 4.08
CA LEU A 74 5.29 -0.50 4.01
C LEU A 74 4.77 -1.93 3.85
N ARG A 75 5.39 -2.72 2.96
CA ARG A 75 5.00 -4.13 2.77
C ARG A 75 5.15 -4.92 4.06
N ARG A 76 6.21 -4.68 4.85
CA ARG A 76 6.43 -5.39 6.11
C ARG A 76 5.41 -4.99 7.19
N LEU A 77 5.03 -3.72 7.25
CA LEU A 77 3.94 -3.27 8.11
C LEU A 77 2.63 -3.97 7.74
N LEU A 78 2.28 -3.98 6.45
CA LEU A 78 1.07 -4.64 5.96
C LEU A 78 1.04 -6.13 6.29
N HIS A 79 2.15 -6.85 6.07
CA HIS A 79 2.28 -8.26 6.43
C HIS A 79 2.05 -8.47 7.92
N GLY A 80 2.75 -7.73 8.78
CA GLY A 80 2.60 -7.85 10.23
C GLY A 80 1.16 -7.60 10.71
N ARG A 81 0.50 -6.57 10.19
CA ARG A 81 -0.92 -6.29 10.51
C ARG A 81 -1.82 -7.44 10.06
N MET A 82 -1.66 -7.92 8.83
CA MET A 82 -2.47 -9.04 8.33
C MET A 82 -2.26 -10.32 9.14
N ASP A 83 -1.03 -10.60 9.59
CA ASP A 83 -0.71 -11.80 10.36
C ASP A 83 -1.30 -11.72 11.77
N ILE A 84 -1.30 -10.54 12.40
CA ILE A 84 -1.99 -10.29 13.67
C ILE A 84 -3.51 -10.51 13.51
N LEU A 85 -4.12 -9.96 12.45
CA LEU A 85 -5.56 -10.13 12.20
C LEU A 85 -5.94 -11.60 11.95
N ARG A 86 -5.12 -12.33 11.19
CA ARG A 86 -5.32 -13.77 10.95
C ARG A 86 -5.21 -14.56 12.25
N ALA A 87 -4.21 -14.29 13.07
CA ALA A 87 -4.02 -14.95 14.34
C ALA A 87 -5.19 -14.71 15.30
N GLU A 88 -5.77 -13.51 15.30
CA GLU A 88 -6.99 -13.23 16.06
C GLU A 88 -8.20 -14.00 15.52
N LEU A 89 -8.41 -14.03 14.21
CA LEU A 89 -9.51 -14.78 13.58
C LEU A 89 -9.40 -16.29 13.88
N ASP A 90 -8.20 -16.86 13.80
CA ASP A 90 -7.93 -18.26 14.12
C ASP A 90 -8.18 -18.59 15.60
N ARG A 91 -8.02 -17.61 16.50
CA ARG A 91 -8.23 -17.77 17.94
C ARG A 91 -9.72 -17.81 18.33
N ARG A 92 -10.62 -17.20 17.55
CA ARG A 92 -12.03 -17.04 17.93
C ARG A 92 -12.78 -18.37 18.04
N PRO A 93 -13.69 -18.52 19.03
CA PRO A 93 -14.46 -19.75 19.22
C PRO A 93 -15.39 -19.98 18.02
N GLY A 94 -15.10 -21.01 17.22
CA GLY A 94 -15.81 -21.32 15.98
C GLY A 94 -14.90 -21.46 14.76
N SER A 95 -13.66 -20.94 14.81
CA SER A 95 -12.66 -21.21 13.78
C SER A 95 -12.22 -22.68 13.83
N ALA A 96 -12.10 -23.31 12.66
CA ALA A 96 -11.74 -24.73 12.50
C ALA A 96 -10.31 -25.04 13.03
N VAL A 97 -9.46 -24.02 13.20
CA VAL A 97 -8.07 -24.17 13.63
C VAL A 97 -7.96 -23.91 15.14
N ARG A 98 -8.38 -24.88 15.96
CA ARG A 98 -8.10 -24.86 17.40
C ARG A 98 -6.66 -25.32 17.65
N VAL A 99 -5.74 -24.40 17.91
CA VAL A 99 -4.48 -24.74 18.59
C VAL A 99 -4.76 -24.74 20.09
N ALA A 100 -4.61 -25.91 20.72
CA ALA A 100 -4.86 -26.11 22.14
C ALA A 100 -3.88 -25.29 23.00
N ALA A 101 -4.30 -24.11 23.44
CA ALA A 101 -3.69 -23.40 24.54
C ALA A 101 -4.68 -23.44 25.72
N GLY A 102 -4.41 -24.32 26.68
CA GLY A 102 -5.11 -24.36 27.97
C GLY A 102 -4.53 -23.30 28.90
N GLY A 103 -5.37 -22.37 29.33
CA GLY A 103 -5.03 -21.37 30.34
C GLY A 103 -5.97 -20.17 30.26
N GLU A 104 -6.50 -19.74 31.42
CA GLU A 104 -7.37 -18.56 31.60
C GLU A 104 -6.60 -17.24 31.39
N ALA A 105 -5.93 -17.08 30.25
CA ALA A 105 -5.43 -15.79 29.83
C ALA A 105 -6.61 -14.97 29.27
N THR A 106 -6.67 -13.67 29.62
CA THR A 106 -7.59 -12.75 28.94
C THR A 106 -7.36 -12.84 27.43
N ALA A 107 -8.43 -12.74 26.65
CA ALA A 107 -8.42 -12.93 25.21
C ALA A 107 -7.27 -12.19 24.48
N GLY A 108 -6.96 -10.96 24.91
CA GLY A 108 -5.85 -10.16 24.38
C GLY A 108 -4.44 -10.61 24.82
N GLY A 109 -4.28 -11.09 26.07
CA GLY A 109 -2.97 -11.53 26.58
C GLY A 109 -2.39 -12.71 25.81
N ALA A 110 -3.24 -13.68 25.46
CA ALA A 110 -2.83 -14.86 24.70
C ALA A 110 -2.35 -14.56 23.26
N LEU A 111 -2.83 -13.47 22.65
CA LEU A 111 -2.37 -13.03 21.32
C LEU A 111 -1.00 -12.36 21.43
N LEU A 112 -0.83 -11.48 22.42
CA LEU A 112 0.43 -10.77 22.67
C LEU A 112 1.58 -11.73 22.96
N ASP A 113 1.34 -12.76 23.78
CA ASP A 113 2.34 -13.79 24.09
C ASP A 113 2.80 -14.57 22.85
N ARG A 114 1.97 -14.64 21.80
CA ARG A 114 2.26 -15.35 20.55
C ARG A 114 2.84 -14.45 19.46
N LEU A 115 2.96 -13.13 19.68
CA LEU A 115 3.47 -12.20 18.66
C LEU A 115 4.81 -12.61 18.04
N PRO A 116 5.82 -13.11 18.79
CA PRO A 116 7.05 -13.58 18.18
C PRO A 116 6.82 -14.69 17.15
N ALA A 117 5.94 -15.65 17.46
CA ALA A 117 5.59 -16.75 16.55
C ALA A 117 4.76 -16.25 15.35
N ILE A 118 3.87 -15.27 15.55
CA ILE A 118 3.02 -14.70 14.51
C ILE A 118 3.84 -13.91 13.49
N LEU A 119 4.81 -13.10 13.94
CA LEU A 119 5.58 -12.19 13.09
C LEU A 119 6.84 -12.85 12.49
N THR A 120 7.17 -14.07 12.90
CA THR A 120 8.32 -14.81 12.37
C THR A 120 8.11 -15.13 10.90
N ASP A 121 9.07 -14.74 10.07
CA ASP A 121 9.03 -15.03 8.63
C ASP A 121 9.23 -16.51 8.36
N ALA A 122 8.38 -17.06 7.48
CA ALA A 122 8.62 -18.37 6.91
C ALA A 122 9.90 -18.33 6.05
N PRO A 123 10.72 -19.40 6.06
CA PRO A 123 11.93 -19.45 5.24
C PRO A 123 11.56 -19.26 3.76
N SER A 124 12.19 -18.29 3.11
CA SER A 124 11.94 -18.01 1.69
C SER A 124 12.41 -19.18 0.82
N THR A 125 11.60 -19.54 -0.17
CA THR A 125 11.95 -20.48 -1.25
C THR A 125 12.98 -19.88 -2.21
N VAL A 126 13.04 -18.54 -2.29
CA VAL A 126 14.00 -17.82 -3.13
C VAL A 126 15.26 -17.52 -2.32
N ARG A 127 16.38 -18.12 -2.71
CA ARG A 127 17.70 -17.79 -2.16
C ARG A 127 18.17 -16.46 -2.77
N ARG A 128 18.29 -15.44 -1.93
CA ARG A 128 18.92 -14.16 -2.30
C ARG A 128 20.32 -14.11 -1.71
N SER A 129 21.27 -13.58 -2.46
CA SER A 129 22.59 -13.26 -1.93
C SER A 129 22.46 -12.17 -0.85
N ALA A 130 23.36 -12.19 0.14
CA ALA A 130 23.41 -11.16 1.15
C ALA A 130 23.68 -9.80 0.50
N ARG A 131 22.92 -8.78 0.93
CA ARG A 131 23.09 -7.38 0.52
C ARG A 131 23.12 -6.49 1.75
N HIS A 132 23.78 -5.35 1.64
CA HIS A 132 23.65 -4.31 2.65
C HIS A 132 22.20 -3.80 2.67
N VAL A 133 21.63 -3.66 3.86
CA VAL A 133 20.28 -3.12 4.08
C VAL A 133 20.35 -2.16 5.27
N THR A 134 19.78 -0.98 5.08
CA THR A 134 19.59 -0.01 6.15
C THR A 134 18.21 -0.21 6.76
N LEU A 135 18.14 -0.27 8.09
CA LEU A 135 16.89 -0.33 8.82
C LEU A 135 16.50 1.08 9.25
N GLY A 136 15.30 1.52 8.85
CA GLY A 136 14.76 2.81 9.21
C GLY A 136 13.34 3.00 8.69
N PRO A 137 12.62 4.02 9.20
CA PRO A 137 11.34 4.42 8.62
C PRO A 137 11.53 4.95 7.19
N PRO A 138 10.44 5.07 6.41
CA PRO A 138 10.50 5.57 5.06
C PRO A 138 11.11 6.98 5.01
N ARG A 139 11.92 7.25 3.99
CA ARG A 139 12.54 8.56 3.78
C ARG A 139 11.71 9.45 2.87
N GLY A 140 11.05 8.86 1.87
CA GLY A 140 10.18 9.56 0.94
C GLY A 140 8.89 10.04 1.61
N HIS A 141 8.55 11.31 1.40
CA HIS A 141 7.37 11.94 2.00
C HIS A 141 6.06 11.18 1.71
N GLN A 142 5.87 10.70 0.47
CA GLN A 142 4.68 9.92 0.12
C GLN A 142 4.61 8.62 0.95
N SER A 143 5.70 7.88 1.04
CA SER A 143 5.77 6.63 1.80
C SER A 143 5.61 6.85 3.31
N GLN A 144 6.03 8.02 3.82
CA GLN A 144 5.78 8.41 5.22
C GLN A 144 4.29 8.61 5.49
N LEU A 145 3.59 9.34 4.61
CA LEU A 145 2.13 9.51 4.72
C LEU A 145 1.39 8.16 4.64
N GLU A 146 1.77 7.29 3.70
CA GLU A 146 1.21 5.94 3.58
C GLU A 146 1.47 5.11 4.85
N ALA A 147 2.66 5.24 5.47
CA ALA A 147 2.98 4.56 6.73
C ALA A 147 2.15 5.11 7.90
N ASP A 148 1.99 6.43 7.99
CA ASP A 148 1.21 7.08 9.04
C ASP A 148 -0.27 6.70 8.95
N GLU A 149 -0.84 6.68 7.74
CA GLU A 149 -2.21 6.20 7.50
C GLU A 149 -2.36 4.75 7.96
N LEU A 150 -1.43 3.87 7.58
CA LEU A 150 -1.43 2.47 7.99
C LEU A 150 -1.29 2.27 9.50
N MET A 151 -0.58 3.14 10.19
CA MET A 151 -0.37 3.05 11.64
C MET A 151 -1.52 3.72 12.43
N GLY A 152 -2.20 4.70 11.83
CA GLY A 152 -3.34 5.40 12.42
C GLY A 152 -4.62 4.57 12.52
N ASP A 153 -4.72 3.46 11.79
CA ASP A 153 -5.88 2.57 11.82
C ASP A 153 -6.08 1.91 13.21
N VAL A 154 -7.11 2.40 13.93
CA VAL A 154 -7.52 2.05 15.31
C VAL A 154 -7.92 0.57 15.49
N GLN A 155 -8.12 -0.17 14.40
CA GLN A 155 -8.59 -1.56 14.40
C GLN A 155 -7.68 -2.51 15.20
N LEU A 156 -6.37 -2.25 15.24
CA LEU A 156 -5.42 -3.04 16.05
C LEU A 156 -5.40 -2.67 17.54
N ALA A 157 -6.02 -1.56 17.95
CA ALA A 157 -6.02 -1.11 19.33
C ALA A 157 -6.92 -1.98 20.23
N ASP A 158 -8.04 -2.48 19.69
CA ASP A 158 -8.93 -3.40 20.40
C ASP A 158 -9.57 -4.42 19.45
N LEU A 159 -8.84 -5.50 19.19
CA LEU A 159 -9.30 -6.58 18.32
C LEU A 159 -10.52 -7.33 18.86
N ALA A 160 -10.74 -7.34 20.17
CA ALA A 160 -11.85 -8.08 20.79
C ALA A 160 -13.19 -7.34 20.61
N ALA A 161 -13.16 -6.01 20.51
CA ALA A 161 -14.35 -5.19 20.28
C ALA A 161 -14.93 -5.31 18.86
N HIS A 162 -14.14 -5.75 17.87
CA HIS A 162 -14.57 -5.78 16.47
C HIS A 162 -15.21 -7.13 16.10
N PRO A 163 -16.34 -7.14 15.38
CA PRO A 163 -16.95 -8.37 14.88
C PRO A 163 -16.07 -9.05 13.82
N GLU A 164 -16.24 -10.36 13.65
CA GLU A 164 -15.43 -11.18 12.73
C GLU A 164 -15.52 -10.67 11.28
N SER A 165 -16.71 -10.25 10.84
CA SER A 165 -16.95 -9.71 9.51
C SER A 165 -16.14 -8.44 9.23
N GLU A 166 -15.94 -7.59 10.25
CA GLU A 166 -15.17 -6.35 10.10
C GLU A 166 -13.67 -6.64 10.01
N LEU A 167 -13.18 -7.59 10.79
CA LEU A 167 -11.79 -8.06 10.70
C LEU A 167 -11.49 -8.69 9.33
N LEU A 168 -12.42 -9.48 8.78
CA LEU A 168 -12.29 -10.05 7.43
C LEU A 168 -12.29 -8.95 6.36
N ALA A 169 -13.19 -7.96 6.46
CA ALA A 169 -13.21 -6.83 5.54
C ALA A 169 -11.93 -5.99 5.63
N ALA A 170 -11.39 -5.78 6.83
CA ALA A 170 -10.10 -5.10 7.03
C ALA A 170 -8.95 -5.90 6.40
N LEU A 171 -8.93 -7.22 6.58
CA LEU A 171 -7.94 -8.10 5.98
C LEU A 171 -7.96 -8.02 4.44
N ASP A 172 -9.14 -7.92 3.83
CA ASP A 172 -9.26 -7.78 2.37
C ASP A 172 -8.78 -6.43 1.86
N ARG A 173 -9.05 -5.33 2.59
CA ARG A 173 -8.47 -4.01 2.29
C ARG A 173 -6.93 -4.03 2.37
N LEU A 174 -6.38 -4.62 3.44
CA LEU A 174 -4.93 -4.75 3.61
C LEU A 174 -4.29 -5.61 2.52
N ARG A 175 -4.95 -6.70 2.10
CA ARG A 175 -4.48 -7.55 0.97
C ARG A 175 -4.48 -6.78 -0.35
N ALA A 176 -5.50 -5.98 -0.63
CA ALA A 176 -5.54 -5.17 -1.84
C ALA A 176 -4.37 -4.17 -1.87
N HIS A 177 -4.15 -3.46 -0.77
CA HIS A 177 -3.06 -2.50 -0.67
C HIS A 177 -1.67 -3.16 -0.68
N GLU A 178 -1.51 -4.33 -0.05
CA GLU A 178 -0.27 -5.10 -0.12
C GLU A 178 0.08 -5.49 -1.57
N ARG A 179 -0.90 -5.90 -2.37
CA ARG A 179 -0.66 -6.24 -3.78
C ARG A 179 -0.20 -5.02 -4.57
N GLU A 180 -0.79 -3.86 -4.31
CA GLU A 180 -0.39 -2.60 -4.94
C GLU A 180 1.06 -2.22 -4.57
N VAL A 181 1.40 -2.21 -3.27
CA VAL A 181 2.76 -1.95 -2.78
C VAL A 181 3.75 -2.96 -3.37
N SER A 182 3.38 -4.24 -3.40
CA SER A 182 4.20 -5.29 -3.99
C SER A 182 4.42 -5.08 -5.49
N GLY A 183 3.41 -4.64 -6.24
CA GLY A 183 3.52 -4.31 -7.66
C GLY A 183 4.45 -3.12 -7.93
N ARG A 184 4.25 -2.01 -7.22
CA ARG A 184 5.13 -0.81 -7.28
C ARG A 184 6.58 -1.18 -6.96
N ARG A 185 6.79 -1.97 -5.90
CA ARG A 185 8.12 -2.44 -5.49
C ARG A 185 8.79 -3.34 -6.54
N GLN A 186 8.03 -4.22 -7.20
CA GLN A 186 8.58 -5.08 -8.26
C GLN A 186 9.09 -4.25 -9.45
N LEU A 187 8.38 -3.16 -9.81
CA LEU A 187 8.84 -2.26 -10.85
C LEU A 187 10.18 -1.60 -10.48
N LEU A 188 10.29 -1.06 -9.26
CA LEU A 188 11.55 -0.48 -8.77
C LEU A 188 12.69 -1.50 -8.74
N LEU A 189 12.43 -2.74 -8.30
CA LEU A 189 13.44 -3.80 -8.34
C LEU A 189 13.92 -4.09 -9.77
N ARG A 190 13.01 -4.18 -10.75
CA ARG A 190 13.42 -4.37 -12.16
C ARG A 190 14.30 -3.22 -12.65
N THR A 191 13.94 -1.97 -12.36
CA THR A 191 14.76 -0.81 -12.73
C THR A 191 16.14 -0.84 -12.06
N ALA A 192 16.20 -1.16 -10.76
CA ALA A 192 17.47 -1.27 -10.03
C ALA A 192 18.35 -2.42 -10.53
N ASP A 193 17.74 -3.56 -10.88
CA ASP A 193 18.44 -4.71 -11.46
C ASP A 193 19.00 -4.36 -12.85
N GLY A 194 18.22 -3.66 -13.69
CA GLY A 194 18.69 -3.14 -14.97
C GLY A 194 19.88 -2.20 -14.83
N CYS A 195 19.80 -1.22 -13.92
CA CYS A 195 20.91 -0.31 -13.65
C CYS A 195 22.16 -1.06 -13.17
N SER A 196 21.97 -2.09 -12.33
CA SER A 196 23.06 -2.90 -11.80
C SER A 196 23.72 -3.76 -12.89
N ALA A 197 22.92 -4.30 -13.81
CA ALA A 197 23.42 -5.06 -14.96
C ALA A 197 24.28 -4.18 -15.87
N GLU A 198 23.79 -2.98 -16.19
CA GLU A 198 24.51 -2.03 -17.04
C GLU A 198 25.81 -1.53 -16.40
N ILE A 199 25.76 -1.15 -15.11
CA ILE A 199 26.98 -0.77 -14.37
C ILE A 199 28.00 -1.92 -14.37
N THR A 200 27.55 -3.17 -14.16
CA THR A 200 28.41 -4.35 -14.17
C THR A 200 29.03 -4.59 -15.55
N ARG A 201 28.27 -4.38 -16.63
CA ARG A 201 28.77 -4.45 -18.00
C ARG A 201 29.91 -3.45 -18.23
N ARG A 202 29.73 -2.19 -17.85
CA ARG A 202 30.76 -1.14 -18.01
C ARG A 202 32.05 -1.42 -17.25
N TYR A 203 31.96 -2.01 -16.06
CA TYR A 203 33.16 -2.48 -15.34
C TYR A 203 33.83 -3.66 -16.03
N ARG A 204 33.05 -4.60 -16.58
CA ARG A 204 33.59 -5.75 -17.33
C ARG A 204 34.32 -5.30 -18.60
N ASP A 205 33.78 -4.32 -19.29
CA ASP A 205 34.28 -3.86 -20.59
C ASP A 205 35.35 -2.75 -20.44
N GLY A 206 35.64 -2.30 -19.21
CA GLY A 206 36.68 -1.31 -18.90
C GLY A 206 36.26 0.15 -19.12
N GLU A 207 34.99 0.41 -19.35
CA GLU A 207 34.40 1.75 -19.50
C GLU A 207 34.25 2.48 -18.14
N ALA A 208 34.34 1.75 -17.03
CA ALA A 208 34.24 2.26 -15.66
C ALA A 208 35.42 1.81 -14.80
N ARG A 209 35.91 2.69 -13.91
CA ARG A 209 37.00 2.40 -12.97
C ARG A 209 36.53 2.49 -11.52
N VAL A 210 37.16 1.70 -10.63
CA VAL A 210 36.78 1.62 -9.21
C VAL A 210 37.24 2.87 -8.46
N GLU A 211 38.36 3.44 -8.89
CA GLU A 211 38.93 4.68 -8.37
C GLU A 211 37.92 5.84 -8.43
N ASP A 212 37.02 5.85 -9.41
CA ASP A 212 35.96 6.87 -9.56
C ASP A 212 34.99 6.87 -8.37
N LEU A 213 34.81 5.74 -7.69
CA LEU A 213 33.97 5.65 -6.48
C LEU A 213 34.66 6.23 -5.23
N LEU A 214 36.00 6.33 -5.25
CA LEU A 214 36.82 6.76 -4.10
C LEU A 214 37.30 8.22 -4.27
N ALA A 215 37.48 8.66 -5.51
CA ALA A 215 37.92 10.03 -5.84
C ALA A 215 36.82 11.09 -5.66
N GLY A 216 35.54 10.69 -5.59
CA GLY A 216 34.38 11.58 -5.48
C GLY A 216 34.15 12.25 -4.11
N GLY A 217 35.02 12.05 -3.12
CA GLY A 217 34.86 12.62 -1.76
C GLY A 217 33.72 11.96 -0.95
N PRO A 218 33.67 12.15 0.38
CA PRO A 218 32.73 11.44 1.23
C PRO A 218 31.29 11.90 0.97
N LEU A 219 30.37 10.94 1.06
CA LEU A 219 28.91 11.10 1.07
C LEU A 219 28.43 12.11 2.11
#